data_AF-A0A174M2X2-F1
#
_entry.id   AF-A0A174M2X2-F1
#
_cell.length_a   1.000
_cell.length_b   1.000
_cell.length_c   1.000
_cell.angle_alpha   90.00
_cell.angle_beta   90.00
_cell.angle_gamma   90.00
#
_symmetry.space_group_name_H-M   'P 1'
#
loop_
_entity.id
_entity.type
_entity.pdbx_description
1 polymer ?
#
loop_
_entity_poly.entity_id
_entity_poly.type
_entity_poly.pdbx_seq_one_letter_code
_entity_poly.pdbx_strand_id
1 'polypeptide(L)'
;MSAEVQESGGKRGKSKQKKITVRVDFTPMVDMNMLLITFFMLCTTLSKPQTMEISMPSNDKDITENQKSMVKASQAITLLLGPDNKLYYYEGEPNYKDYTSLKETSYGANGLRAVLLQKNAVAVNKVRELKQQKLDLKITDDEFKKQVSEIKSGKDTPTVIIKATDDASYMNLIDALDEMQICNIGKYVITDIAEADEFLIKNFDAKGGLSQNLADN
;
A
#
# COMPACT_ATOMS: atom_id res chain seq x y z
N MET A 1 4.67 -62.80 97.69
CA MET A 1 3.20 -62.73 97.86
C MET A 1 2.93 -61.39 98.54
N SER A 2 2.15 -60.46 97.98
CA SER A 2 1.25 -60.56 96.80
C SER A 2 1.24 -59.25 95.99
N ALA A 3 0.51 -59.24 94.88
CA ALA A 3 0.14 -58.04 94.11
C ALA A 3 -1.08 -57.31 94.76
N GLU A 4 -1.57 -56.15 94.30
CA GLU A 4 -1.06 -55.25 93.24
C GLU A 4 -0.87 -53.79 93.76
N VAL A 5 -1.40 -52.65 93.28
CA VAL A 5 -2.42 -52.25 92.27
C VAL A 5 -1.94 -50.98 91.52
N GLN A 6 -2.46 -50.73 90.31
CA GLN A 6 -2.20 -49.53 89.49
C GLN A 6 -2.63 -48.20 90.15
N GLU A 7 -2.00 -47.08 89.75
CA GLU A 7 -2.79 -45.91 89.31
C GLU A 7 -2.11 -45.05 88.23
N SER A 8 -2.91 -44.18 87.60
CA SER A 8 -2.68 -43.49 86.32
C SER A 8 -1.65 -42.35 86.37
N GLY A 9 -0.73 -42.33 85.39
CA GLY A 9 0.24 -41.25 85.16
C GLY A 9 0.43 -40.95 83.67
N GLY A 10 -0.48 -40.17 83.07
CA GLY A 10 -0.55 -39.96 81.62
C GLY A 10 0.70 -39.35 80.98
N LYS A 11 1.31 -40.05 80.01
CA LYS A 11 2.46 -39.54 79.22
C LYS A 11 2.06 -38.32 78.39
N ARG A 12 2.56 -37.15 78.78
CA ARG A 12 2.36 -35.85 78.10
C ARG A 12 3.16 -35.78 76.80
N GLY A 13 2.66 -36.42 75.74
CA GLY A 13 3.30 -36.47 74.43
C GLY A 13 3.46 -35.09 73.79
N LYS A 14 4.70 -34.60 73.67
CA LYS A 14 5.00 -33.39 72.88
C LYS A 14 4.69 -33.66 71.41
N SER A 15 3.59 -33.09 70.90
CA SER A 15 3.26 -33.09 69.49
C SER A 15 4.37 -32.39 68.68
N LYS A 16 5.10 -33.13 67.84
CA LYS A 16 6.08 -32.54 66.91
C LYS A 16 5.33 -31.70 65.88
N GLN A 17 5.41 -30.38 66.01
CA GLN A 17 4.83 -29.41 65.09
C GLN A 17 5.41 -29.63 63.69
N LYS A 18 4.56 -30.04 62.73
CA LYS A 18 4.98 -30.30 61.34
C LYS A 18 5.40 -28.98 60.69
N LYS A 19 6.69 -28.84 60.36
CA LYS A 19 7.18 -27.73 59.53
C LYS A 19 6.73 -27.97 58.09
N ILE A 20 5.76 -27.18 57.62
CA ILE A 20 5.37 -27.14 56.20
C ILE A 20 6.40 -26.26 55.47
N THR A 21 7.13 -26.85 54.52
CA THR A 21 8.07 -26.10 53.67
C THR A 21 7.30 -25.41 52.55
N VAL A 22 6.85 -24.19 52.81
CA VAL A 22 6.23 -23.34 51.77
C VAL A 22 7.31 -22.98 50.75
N ARG A 23 7.18 -23.49 49.52
CA ARG A 23 7.91 -22.97 48.36
C ARG A 23 7.01 -21.97 47.67
N VAL A 24 7.52 -20.76 47.43
CA VAL A 24 6.82 -19.74 46.65
C VAL A 24 6.98 -20.11 45.18
N ASP A 25 5.87 -20.28 44.48
CA ASP A 25 5.86 -20.46 43.03
C ASP A 25 5.77 -19.08 42.35
N PHE A 26 6.75 -18.79 41.50
CA PHE A 26 6.82 -17.55 40.74
C PHE A 26 6.25 -17.70 39.32
N THR A 27 5.76 -18.88 38.92
CA THR A 27 5.17 -19.12 37.59
C THR A 27 4.09 -18.10 37.21
N PRO A 28 3.14 -17.72 38.10
CA PRO A 28 2.16 -16.68 37.80
C PRO A 28 2.77 -15.28 37.57
N MET A 29 3.95 -15.02 38.14
CA MET A 29 4.67 -13.75 38.01
C MET A 29 5.58 -13.73 36.77
N VAL A 30 6.07 -14.88 36.32
CA VAL A 30 6.82 -15.03 35.06
C VAL A 30 5.90 -14.89 33.85
N ASP A 31 4.73 -15.54 33.89
CA ASP A 31 3.77 -15.55 32.78
C ASP A 31 3.23 -14.13 32.47
N MET A 32 2.86 -13.37 33.51
CA MET A 32 2.48 -11.95 33.37
C MET A 32 3.57 -11.08 32.73
N ASN A 33 4.85 -11.35 33.00
CA ASN A 33 5.96 -10.63 32.37
C ASN A 33 6.19 -11.07 30.93
N MET A 34 6.03 -12.36 30.60
CA MET A 34 6.08 -12.86 29.23
C MET A 34 4.96 -12.26 28.37
N LEU A 35 3.74 -12.16 28.91
CA LEU A 35 2.60 -11.53 28.24
C LEU A 35 2.85 -10.05 27.97
N LEU A 36 3.43 -9.30 28.92
CA LEU A 36 3.79 -7.89 28.72
C LEU A 36 4.89 -7.71 27.67
N ILE A 37 5.96 -8.49 27.70
CA ILE A 37 7.06 -8.40 26.71
C ILE A 37 6.55 -8.75 25.30
N THR A 38 5.73 -9.79 25.17
CA THR A 38 5.15 -10.18 23.87
C THR A 38 4.13 -9.15 23.37
N PHE A 39 3.31 -8.56 24.24
CA PHE A 39 2.42 -7.44 23.88
C PHE A 39 3.20 -6.21 23.40
N PHE A 40 4.22 -5.76 24.14
CA PHE A 40 5.04 -4.61 23.72
C PHE A 40 5.84 -4.88 22.43
N MET A 41 6.35 -6.09 22.22
CA MET A 41 6.96 -6.48 20.94
C MET A 41 5.94 -6.46 19.79
N LEU A 42 4.72 -6.98 19.99
CA LEU A 42 3.68 -7.00 18.95
C LEU A 42 3.14 -5.59 18.63
N CYS A 43 2.98 -4.73 19.64
CA CYS A 43 2.65 -3.32 19.40
C CYS A 43 3.77 -2.58 18.66
N THR A 44 5.05 -2.83 18.97
CA THR A 44 6.18 -2.17 18.28
C THR A 44 6.43 -2.71 16.86
N THR A 45 5.97 -3.91 16.49
CA THR A 45 5.95 -4.33 15.08
C THR A 45 4.80 -3.69 14.30
N LEU A 46 3.61 -3.54 14.91
CA LEU A 46 2.45 -2.88 14.29
C LEU A 46 2.63 -1.36 14.13
N SER A 47 3.31 -0.71 15.07
CA SER A 47 3.60 0.73 15.03
C SER A 47 4.79 1.12 14.12
N LYS A 48 5.37 0.18 13.36
CA LYS A 48 6.28 0.55 12.26
C LYS A 48 5.44 1.14 11.13
N PRO A 49 5.63 2.41 10.74
CA PRO A 49 4.88 2.96 9.61
C PRO A 49 5.29 2.20 8.35
N GLN A 50 4.34 1.48 7.75
CA GLN A 50 4.51 0.98 6.37
C GLN A 50 4.36 2.17 5.42
N THR A 51 5.42 2.96 5.32
CA THR A 51 5.51 4.05 4.35
C THR A 51 5.46 3.46 2.96
N MET A 52 4.33 3.61 2.27
CA MET A 52 4.37 3.63 0.82
C MET A 52 5.30 4.77 0.42
N GLU A 53 6.42 4.45 -0.23
CA GLU A 53 7.36 5.45 -0.73
C GLU A 53 6.67 6.21 -1.87
N ILE A 54 6.00 7.31 -1.52
CA ILE A 54 5.51 8.30 -2.49
C ILE A 54 6.76 8.92 -3.11
N SER A 55 7.22 8.31 -4.19
CA SER A 55 8.34 8.78 -5.01
C SER A 55 7.90 9.98 -5.85
N MET A 56 7.49 11.05 -5.16
CA MET A 56 7.24 12.36 -5.76
C MET A 56 8.50 12.75 -6.54
N PRO A 57 8.42 12.97 -7.86
CA PRO A 57 9.59 12.94 -8.72
C PRO A 57 10.50 14.16 -8.50
N SER A 58 11.45 14.01 -7.58
CA SER A 58 12.49 14.99 -7.23
C SER A 58 13.13 15.58 -8.49
N ASN A 59 13.33 16.90 -8.50
CA ASN A 59 13.80 17.60 -9.70
C ASN A 59 15.32 17.43 -9.89
N ASP A 60 15.69 16.24 -10.35
CA ASP A 60 17.02 15.81 -10.77
C ASP A 60 17.62 16.82 -11.76
N LYS A 61 18.87 17.26 -11.57
CA LYS A 61 19.32 18.56 -12.10
C LYS A 61 19.83 18.54 -13.54
N ASP A 62 20.45 17.46 -14.01
CA ASP A 62 21.38 17.50 -15.15
C ASP A 62 20.79 17.10 -16.53
N ILE A 63 19.68 17.72 -16.92
CA ILE A 63 19.16 17.79 -18.31
C ILE A 63 18.41 19.13 -18.46
N THR A 64 18.43 19.77 -19.63
CA THR A 64 17.71 21.03 -19.90
C THR A 64 16.21 20.92 -19.59
N GLU A 65 15.66 21.87 -18.84
CA GLU A 65 14.26 21.86 -18.33
C GLU A 65 13.22 21.50 -19.41
N ASN A 66 13.29 22.11 -20.59
CA ASN A 66 12.36 21.85 -21.69
C ASN A 66 12.37 20.38 -22.15
N GLN A 67 13.56 19.76 -22.26
CA GLN A 67 13.66 18.34 -22.63
C GLN A 67 13.19 17.41 -21.50
N LYS A 68 13.43 17.77 -20.23
CA LYS A 68 12.79 17.06 -19.11
C LYS A 68 11.28 17.16 -19.19
N SER A 69 10.72 18.33 -19.46
CA SER A 69 9.27 18.54 -19.52
C SER A 69 8.62 17.66 -20.59
N MET A 70 9.14 17.69 -21.83
CA MET A 70 8.59 16.90 -22.93
C MET A 70 8.70 15.38 -22.71
N VAL A 71 9.80 14.89 -22.12
CA VAL A 71 9.96 13.46 -21.80
C VAL A 71 9.09 13.06 -20.61
N LYS A 72 9.02 13.87 -19.55
CA LYS A 72 8.11 13.66 -18.41
C LYS A 72 6.64 13.62 -18.88
N ALA A 73 6.24 14.51 -19.78
CA ALA A 73 4.90 14.52 -20.38
C ALA A 73 4.63 13.26 -21.19
N SER A 74 5.52 12.87 -22.11
CA SER A 74 5.38 11.65 -22.91
C SER A 74 5.31 10.35 -22.07
N GLN A 75 5.91 10.36 -20.86
CA GLN A 75 5.83 9.30 -19.87
C GLN A 75 4.68 9.48 -18.84
N ALA A 76 3.89 10.55 -18.93
CA ALA A 76 2.78 10.84 -18.03
C ALA A 76 1.46 10.25 -18.56
N ILE A 77 0.71 9.63 -17.66
CA ILE A 77 -0.68 9.20 -17.88
C ILE A 77 -1.51 9.94 -16.85
N THR A 78 -2.51 10.70 -17.30
CA THR A 78 -3.47 11.32 -16.38
C THR A 78 -4.75 10.49 -16.36
N LEU A 79 -5.17 10.11 -15.15
CA LEU A 79 -6.45 9.47 -14.86
C LEU A 79 -7.39 10.50 -14.28
N LEU A 80 -8.58 10.63 -14.87
CA LEU A 80 -9.67 11.43 -14.36
C LEU A 80 -10.74 10.46 -13.82
N LEU A 81 -10.85 10.37 -12.50
CA LEU A 81 -11.91 9.62 -11.83
C LEU A 81 -13.20 10.43 -11.98
N GLY A 82 -14.23 9.86 -12.62
CA GLY A 82 -15.51 10.53 -12.87
C GLY A 82 -16.68 9.98 -12.03
N PRO A 83 -17.89 10.54 -12.23
CA PRO A 83 -19.13 9.99 -11.70
C PRO A 83 -19.46 8.60 -12.29
N ASP A 84 -20.48 7.93 -11.73
CA ASP A 84 -21.04 6.66 -12.22
C ASP A 84 -20.03 5.51 -12.41
N ASN A 85 -18.94 5.53 -11.63
CA ASN A 85 -17.80 4.62 -11.76
C ASN A 85 -17.14 4.62 -13.16
N LYS A 86 -17.23 5.75 -13.87
CA LYS A 86 -16.44 5.99 -15.08
C LYS A 86 -14.99 6.29 -14.73
N LEU A 87 -14.09 5.95 -15.64
CA LEU A 87 -12.68 6.30 -15.59
C LEU A 87 -12.28 6.82 -16.96
N TYR A 88 -11.82 8.07 -17.02
CA TYR A 88 -11.27 8.63 -18.25
C TYR A 88 -9.75 8.74 -18.12
N TYR A 89 -9.02 8.60 -19.23
CA TYR A 89 -7.57 8.81 -19.24
C TYR A 89 -7.09 9.50 -20.52
N TYR A 90 -5.97 10.19 -20.39
CA TYR A 90 -5.19 10.70 -21.52
C TYR A 90 -3.69 10.52 -21.26
N GLU A 91 -2.90 10.60 -22.33
CA GLU A 91 -1.44 10.39 -22.33
C GLU A 91 -0.78 11.67 -22.83
N GLY A 92 0.27 12.16 -22.15
CA GLY A 92 0.90 13.43 -22.53
C GLY A 92 0.10 14.67 -22.13
N GLU A 93 0.10 15.67 -23.00
CA GLU A 93 -0.61 16.95 -22.80
C GLU A 93 -2.06 16.84 -23.30
N PRO A 94 -3.06 17.32 -22.53
CA PRO A 94 -4.47 17.21 -22.91
C PRO A 94 -4.80 18.15 -24.08
N ASN A 95 -5.40 17.61 -25.15
CA ASN A 95 -5.85 18.41 -26.27
C ASN A 95 -7.33 18.80 -26.09
N TYR A 96 -7.58 19.90 -25.38
CA TYR A 96 -8.92 20.43 -25.10
C TYR A 96 -9.79 20.72 -26.33
N LYS A 97 -9.22 20.76 -27.54
CA LYS A 97 -9.94 20.94 -28.82
C LYS A 97 -10.34 19.62 -29.49
N ASP A 98 -9.70 18.50 -29.12
CA ASP A 98 -9.94 17.18 -29.69
C ASP A 98 -10.39 16.22 -28.59
N TYR A 99 -11.71 16.01 -28.52
CA TYR A 99 -12.31 15.10 -27.55
C TYR A 99 -11.81 13.65 -27.68
N THR A 100 -11.26 13.24 -28.83
CA THR A 100 -10.70 11.88 -29.01
C THR A 100 -9.37 11.66 -28.30
N SER A 101 -8.75 12.73 -27.77
CA SER A 101 -7.58 12.63 -26.90
C SER A 101 -7.89 12.03 -25.53
N LEU A 102 -9.14 12.19 -25.05
CA LEU A 102 -9.65 11.54 -23.85
C LEU A 102 -10.23 10.16 -24.22
N LYS A 103 -9.94 9.15 -23.40
CA LYS A 103 -10.42 7.77 -23.59
C LYS A 103 -11.13 7.29 -22.33
N GLU A 104 -12.35 6.81 -22.48
CA GLU A 104 -13.07 6.10 -21.43
C GLU A 104 -12.51 4.68 -21.25
N THR A 105 -12.43 4.21 -20.01
CA THR A 105 -12.00 2.87 -19.62
C THR A 105 -12.67 2.48 -18.31
N SER A 106 -12.33 1.32 -17.76
CA SER A 106 -12.85 0.83 -16.48
C SER A 106 -11.73 0.39 -15.55
N TYR A 107 -12.00 0.35 -14.26
CA TYR A 107 -11.06 -0.12 -13.22
C TYR A 107 -10.73 -1.63 -13.31
N GLY A 108 -11.38 -2.38 -14.21
CA GLY A 108 -11.17 -3.82 -14.36
C GLY A 108 -9.89 -4.21 -15.14
N ALA A 109 -9.54 -5.50 -15.06
CA ALA A 109 -8.35 -6.06 -15.68
C ALA A 109 -8.25 -5.89 -17.22
N ASN A 110 -9.38 -5.70 -17.91
CA ASN A 110 -9.45 -5.46 -19.35
C ASN A 110 -9.40 -3.97 -19.72
N GLY A 111 -9.51 -3.06 -18.74
CA GLY A 111 -9.50 -1.61 -18.90
C GLY A 111 -8.17 -1.00 -18.47
N LEU A 112 -8.18 -0.27 -17.35
CA LEU A 112 -7.02 0.44 -16.80
C LEU A 112 -5.77 -0.45 -16.72
N ARG A 113 -5.92 -1.67 -16.17
CA ARG A 113 -4.81 -2.62 -16.03
C ARG A 113 -4.10 -2.91 -17.35
N ALA A 114 -4.86 -3.10 -18.44
CA ALA A 114 -4.30 -3.39 -19.76
C ALA A 114 -3.47 -2.21 -20.29
N VAL A 115 -3.98 -0.98 -20.15
CA VAL A 115 -3.29 0.26 -20.52
C VAL A 115 -1.99 0.44 -19.73
N LEU A 116 -2.06 0.30 -18.40
CA LEU A 116 -0.90 0.47 -17.52
C LEU A 116 0.15 -0.62 -17.74
N LEU A 117 -0.25 -1.89 -17.93
CA LEU A 117 0.67 -2.98 -18.25
C LEU A 117 1.33 -2.80 -19.62
N GLN A 118 0.60 -2.32 -20.63
CA GLN A 118 1.17 -2.01 -21.95
C GLN A 118 2.24 -0.92 -21.85
N LYS A 119 1.97 0.14 -21.07
CA LYS A 119 2.91 1.26 -20.86
C LYS A 119 4.10 0.89 -19.98
N ASN A 120 3.90 0.10 -18.93
CA ASN A 120 4.93 -0.29 -17.96
C ASN A 120 5.61 -1.64 -18.28
N ALA A 121 5.45 -2.16 -19.51
CA ALA A 121 5.85 -3.51 -19.90
C ALA A 121 7.31 -3.86 -19.58
N VAL A 122 8.23 -2.91 -19.69
CA VAL A 122 9.67 -3.08 -19.37
C VAL A 122 9.86 -3.41 -17.88
N ALA A 123 9.23 -2.65 -16.98
CA ALA A 123 9.32 -2.90 -15.55
C ALA A 123 8.58 -4.18 -15.13
N VAL A 124 7.41 -4.43 -15.71
CA VAL A 124 6.62 -5.66 -15.47
C VAL A 124 7.42 -6.92 -15.86
N ASN A 125 8.11 -6.90 -17.00
CA ASN A 125 8.98 -8.02 -17.42
C ASN A 125 10.15 -8.22 -16.44
N LYS A 126 10.90 -7.17 -16.10
CA LYS A 126 11.98 -7.21 -15.09
C LYS A 126 11.47 -7.79 -13.76
N VAL A 127 10.31 -7.34 -13.26
CA VAL A 127 9.71 -7.85 -12.02
C VAL A 127 9.24 -9.30 -12.14
N ARG A 128 8.76 -9.75 -13.31
CA ARG A 128 8.41 -11.16 -13.56
C ARG A 128 9.66 -12.05 -13.51
N GLU A 129 10.77 -11.60 -14.08
CA GLU A 129 12.06 -12.30 -14.01
C GLU A 129 12.57 -12.41 -12.57
N LEU A 130 12.47 -11.34 -11.78
CA LEU A 130 12.80 -11.39 -10.35
C LEU A 130 11.86 -12.30 -9.54
N LYS A 131 10.56 -12.34 -9.86
CA LYS A 131 9.61 -13.30 -9.27
C LYS A 131 10.04 -14.74 -9.56
N GLN A 132 10.52 -15.03 -10.78
CA GLN A 132 11.07 -16.35 -11.11
C GLN A 132 12.37 -16.64 -10.35
N GLN A 133 13.30 -15.69 -10.28
CA GLN A 133 14.55 -15.86 -9.51
C GLN A 133 14.31 -16.12 -8.02
N LYS A 134 13.27 -15.49 -7.43
CA LYS A 134 12.80 -15.77 -6.07
C LYS A 134 12.22 -17.19 -5.95
N LEU A 135 11.38 -17.62 -6.90
CA LEU A 135 10.82 -18.99 -6.92
C LEU A 135 11.92 -20.06 -7.10
N ASP A 136 12.95 -19.75 -7.88
CA ASP A 136 14.15 -20.58 -8.06
C ASP A 136 15.10 -20.55 -6.84
N LEU A 137 14.74 -19.83 -5.76
CA LEU A 137 15.54 -19.61 -4.54
C LEU A 137 16.93 -18.97 -4.78
N LYS A 138 17.08 -18.22 -5.89
CA LYS A 138 18.33 -17.54 -6.27
C LYS A 138 18.54 -16.18 -5.58
N ILE A 139 17.45 -15.58 -5.10
CA ILE A 139 17.44 -14.30 -4.36
C ILE A 139 16.54 -14.41 -3.14
N THR A 140 16.85 -13.67 -2.09
CA THR A 140 16.06 -13.61 -0.85
C THR A 140 14.85 -12.70 -0.98
N ASP A 141 13.93 -12.81 -0.01
CA ASP A 141 12.72 -11.98 0.08
C ASP A 141 13.02 -10.48 0.16
N ASP A 142 14.11 -10.08 0.79
CA ASP A 142 14.45 -8.66 1.00
C ASP A 142 15.25 -8.08 -0.18
N GLU A 143 16.09 -8.88 -0.84
CA GLU A 143 16.69 -8.52 -2.14
C GLU A 143 15.61 -8.34 -3.20
N PHE A 144 14.62 -9.25 -3.27
CA PHE A 144 13.47 -9.12 -4.16
C PHE A 144 12.69 -7.82 -3.90
N LYS A 145 12.35 -7.49 -2.64
CA LYS A 145 11.65 -6.24 -2.30
C LYS A 145 12.44 -5.01 -2.77
N LYS A 146 13.74 -4.97 -2.48
CA LYS A 146 14.63 -3.84 -2.83
C LYS A 146 14.75 -3.66 -4.34
N GLN A 147 15.01 -4.72 -5.09
CA GLN A 147 15.11 -4.63 -6.55
C GLN A 147 13.76 -4.24 -7.19
N VAL A 148 12.63 -4.68 -6.61
CA VAL A 148 11.30 -4.26 -7.07
C VAL A 148 11.02 -2.78 -6.79
N SER A 149 11.44 -2.22 -5.64
CA SER A 149 11.29 -0.77 -5.39
C SER A 149 12.22 0.07 -6.28
N GLU A 150 13.48 -0.36 -6.49
CA GLU A 150 14.41 0.25 -7.44
C GLU A 150 13.85 0.27 -8.88
N ILE A 151 13.21 -0.82 -9.32
CA ILE A 151 12.52 -0.86 -10.62
C ILE A 151 11.30 0.07 -10.65
N LYS A 152 10.44 0.05 -9.61
CA LYS A 152 9.22 0.89 -9.52
C LYS A 152 9.55 2.39 -9.63
N SER A 153 10.61 2.83 -8.95
CA SER A 153 11.08 4.22 -8.90
C SER A 153 12.04 4.60 -10.03
N GLY A 154 12.34 3.68 -10.96
CA GLY A 154 13.27 3.90 -12.07
C GLY A 154 12.83 4.98 -13.07
N LYS A 155 13.76 5.47 -13.89
CA LYS A 155 13.46 6.49 -14.92
C LYS A 155 12.59 5.97 -16.06
N ASP A 156 12.58 4.66 -16.29
CA ASP A 156 11.80 3.99 -17.36
C ASP A 156 10.30 3.86 -17.04
N THR A 157 9.88 3.91 -15.78
CA THR A 157 8.46 3.71 -15.41
C THR A 157 7.61 4.94 -15.76
N PRO A 158 6.32 4.77 -16.14
CA PRO A 158 5.43 5.90 -16.34
C PRO A 158 5.16 6.63 -15.01
N THR A 159 4.73 7.88 -15.10
CA THR A 159 4.23 8.65 -13.95
C THR A 159 2.73 8.82 -14.09
N VAL A 160 1.95 8.45 -13.06
CA VAL A 160 0.49 8.52 -13.13
C VAL A 160 -0.04 9.65 -12.27
N ILE A 161 -0.77 10.58 -12.88
CA ILE A 161 -1.47 11.67 -12.19
C ILE A 161 -2.91 11.23 -12.01
N ILE A 162 -3.40 11.17 -10.78
CA ILE A 162 -4.78 10.79 -10.44
C ILE A 162 -5.51 12.05 -10.01
N LYS A 163 -6.51 12.47 -10.79
CA LYS A 163 -7.40 13.59 -10.48
C LYS A 163 -8.80 13.04 -10.21
N ALA A 164 -9.42 13.50 -9.13
CA ALA A 164 -10.81 13.20 -8.81
C ALA A 164 -11.70 14.39 -9.17
N THR A 165 -12.86 14.13 -9.81
CA THR A 165 -14.00 15.06 -9.75
C THR A 165 -14.65 15.00 -8.37
N ASP A 166 -15.36 16.06 -7.95
CA ASP A 166 -16.13 16.06 -6.70
C ASP A 166 -17.16 14.91 -6.61
N ASP A 167 -17.70 14.47 -7.76
CA ASP A 167 -18.63 13.33 -7.86
C ASP A 167 -17.95 11.94 -7.87
N ALA A 168 -16.62 11.86 -7.77
CA ALA A 168 -15.89 10.58 -7.79
C ALA A 168 -15.96 9.89 -6.43
N SER A 169 -16.32 8.60 -6.42
CA SER A 169 -16.38 7.86 -5.15
C SER A 169 -15.00 7.52 -4.60
N TYR A 170 -14.88 7.40 -3.27
CA TYR A 170 -13.65 6.94 -2.63
C TYR A 170 -13.19 5.55 -3.12
N MET A 171 -14.14 4.68 -3.52
CA MET A 171 -13.81 3.36 -4.07
C MET A 171 -13.11 3.48 -5.43
N ASN A 172 -13.51 4.44 -6.27
CA ASN A 172 -12.85 4.71 -7.56
C ASN A 172 -11.36 5.04 -7.36
N LEU A 173 -11.03 5.79 -6.30
CA LEU A 173 -9.64 6.14 -5.95
C LEU A 173 -8.86 4.92 -5.43
N ILE A 174 -9.48 4.08 -4.59
CA ILE A 174 -8.85 2.86 -4.09
C ILE A 174 -8.60 1.86 -5.23
N ASP A 175 -9.59 1.61 -6.08
CA ASP A 175 -9.46 0.71 -7.24
C ASP A 175 -8.34 1.20 -8.19
N ALA A 176 -8.25 2.51 -8.44
CA ALA A 176 -7.15 3.09 -9.23
C ALA A 176 -5.77 2.90 -8.57
N LEU A 177 -5.67 3.00 -7.24
CA LEU A 177 -4.42 2.80 -6.50
C LEU A 177 -4.00 1.33 -6.44
N ASP A 178 -4.94 0.40 -6.30
CA ASP A 178 -4.67 -1.05 -6.39
C ASP A 178 -4.17 -1.42 -7.79
N GLU A 179 -4.74 -0.84 -8.85
CA GLU A 179 -4.20 -1.00 -10.20
C GLU A 179 -2.79 -0.41 -10.37
N MET A 180 -2.42 0.69 -9.69
CA MET A 180 -1.01 1.13 -9.66
C MET A 180 -0.09 0.07 -9.04
N GLN A 181 -0.52 -0.56 -7.94
CA GLN A 181 0.27 -1.58 -7.26
C GLN A 181 0.44 -2.83 -8.13
N ILE A 182 -0.64 -3.31 -8.73
CA ILE A 182 -0.69 -4.50 -9.59
C ILE A 182 0.11 -4.29 -10.88
N CYS A 183 0.01 -3.11 -11.50
CA CYS A 183 0.77 -2.76 -12.71
C CYS A 183 2.24 -2.38 -12.43
N ASN A 184 2.71 -2.54 -11.19
CA ASN A 184 4.09 -2.28 -10.78
C ASN A 184 4.54 -0.82 -11.02
N ILE A 185 3.64 0.14 -10.83
CA ILE A 185 3.92 1.58 -10.89
C ILE A 185 4.31 2.06 -9.48
N GLY A 186 5.37 2.88 -9.39
CA GLY A 186 5.82 3.50 -8.13
C GLY A 186 5.67 5.03 -8.08
N LYS A 187 5.59 5.67 -9.25
CA LYS A 187 5.50 7.13 -9.39
C LYS A 187 4.05 7.51 -9.70
N TYR A 188 3.32 7.92 -8.67
CA TYR A 188 1.99 8.50 -8.84
C TYR A 188 1.82 9.74 -7.96
N VAL A 189 0.92 10.63 -8.38
CA VAL A 189 0.56 11.85 -7.67
C VAL A 189 -0.95 11.97 -7.68
N ILE A 190 -1.55 12.22 -6.51
CA ILE A 190 -2.97 12.55 -6.39
C ILE A 190 -3.07 14.08 -6.31
N THR A 191 -3.89 14.69 -7.15
CA THR A 191 -4.16 16.14 -7.15
C THR A 191 -5.63 16.40 -7.39
N ASP A 192 -6.09 17.60 -7.05
CA ASP A 192 -7.42 18.07 -7.44
C ASP A 192 -7.53 18.18 -8.98
N ILE A 193 -8.76 18.15 -9.51
CA ILE A 193 -9.01 18.35 -10.94
C ILE A 193 -8.92 19.85 -11.31
N ALA A 194 -8.45 20.17 -12.52
CA ALA A 194 -8.49 21.55 -13.02
C ALA A 194 -9.75 21.78 -13.87
N GLU A 195 -10.25 23.03 -13.89
CA GLU A 195 -11.43 23.45 -14.68
C GLU A 195 -11.34 23.04 -16.17
N ALA A 196 -10.12 23.00 -16.73
CA ALA A 196 -9.88 22.58 -18.11
C ALA A 196 -10.02 21.05 -18.31
N ASP A 197 -9.64 20.23 -17.32
CA ASP A 197 -9.88 18.78 -17.35
C ASP A 197 -11.38 18.47 -17.22
N GLU A 198 -12.09 19.21 -16.36
CA GLU A 198 -13.55 19.13 -16.28
C GLU A 198 -14.21 19.49 -17.61
N PHE A 199 -13.74 20.55 -18.29
CA PHE A 199 -14.21 20.90 -19.63
C PHE A 199 -13.94 19.77 -20.63
N LEU A 200 -12.80 19.09 -20.55
CA LEU A 200 -12.48 17.95 -21.41
C LEU A 200 -13.46 16.78 -21.20
N ILE A 201 -13.80 16.43 -19.95
CA ILE A 201 -14.82 15.41 -19.64
C ILE A 201 -16.19 15.84 -20.19
N LYS A 202 -16.61 17.07 -19.90
CA LYS A 202 -17.92 17.61 -20.34
C LYS A 202 -18.03 17.67 -21.87
N ASN A 203 -16.94 17.99 -22.57
CA ASN A 203 -16.88 17.99 -24.03
C ASN A 203 -16.83 16.57 -24.63
N PHE A 204 -16.23 15.59 -23.93
CA PHE A 204 -16.26 14.17 -24.32
C PHE A 204 -17.67 13.58 -24.23
N ASP A 205 -18.35 13.75 -23.09
CA ASP A 205 -19.73 13.29 -22.89
C ASP A 205 -20.69 13.99 -23.89
N ALA A 206 -20.43 15.25 -24.24
CA ALA A 206 -21.12 16.00 -25.30
C ALA A 206 -20.60 15.74 -26.74
N LYS A 207 -19.69 14.77 -26.95
CA LYS A 207 -19.14 14.34 -28.26
C LYS A 207 -18.58 15.47 -29.13
N GLY A 208 -17.89 16.44 -28.51
CA GLY A 208 -17.27 17.58 -29.18
C GLY A 208 -18.17 18.83 -29.32
N GLY A 209 -19.42 18.78 -28.84
CA GLY A 209 -20.38 19.87 -28.98
C GLY A 209 -19.98 21.19 -28.32
N LEU A 210 -19.23 21.16 -27.20
CA LEU A 210 -18.78 22.41 -26.57
C LEU A 210 -17.63 23.05 -27.35
N SER A 211 -16.70 22.25 -27.88
CA SER A 211 -15.58 22.77 -28.71
C SER A 211 -16.02 23.45 -30.01
N GLN A 212 -17.20 23.12 -30.54
CA GLN A 212 -17.77 23.81 -31.70
C GLN A 212 -18.33 25.19 -31.33
N ASN A 213 -19.13 25.28 -30.25
CA ASN A 213 -19.74 26.55 -29.83
C ASN A 213 -18.72 27.64 -29.41
N LEU A 214 -17.49 27.26 -29.03
CA LEU A 214 -16.37 28.19 -28.79
C LEU A 214 -15.59 28.61 -30.06
N ALA A 215 -15.91 28.07 -31.23
CA ALA A 215 -15.31 28.46 -32.51
C ALA A 215 -16.20 29.40 -33.35
N ASP A 216 -17.50 29.47 -33.02
CA ASP A 216 -18.53 30.24 -33.74
C ASP A 216 -18.91 31.57 -33.04
N ASN A 217 -18.09 32.04 -32.08
CA ASN A 217 -18.20 33.35 -31.40
C ASN A 217 -16.85 34.07 -31.35
#